data_AF-A0AA39T960-F1
#
_entry.id   AF-A0AA39T960-F1
#
_cell.length_a   1.000
_cell.length_b   1.000
_cell.length_c   1.000
_cell.angle_alpha   90.00
_cell.angle_beta   90.00
_cell.angle_gamma   90.00
#
_symmetry.space_group_name_H-M   'P 1'
#
loop_
_entity.id
_entity.type
_entity.pdbx_description
1 polymer ?
#
loop_
_entity_poly.entity_id
_entity_poly.type
_entity_poly.pdbx_seq_one_letter_code
_entity_poly.pdbx_strand_id
1 'polypeptide(L)'
;MTSHRSRSPGRSRRRERSRSYSEDEERRLPRNASPISESDYFQKSDEFRIWLKDEKGKYFDELSGERARSYFRKFVKAWNRGKLSKKLYAGVDSSSIPATSQTSYKWSFASKSDGQALRAARESVGAATQNRAFGESSTGRVQGPTLPSPADLVLAREMYAEHRDEERKYKRKRERAEDKERIEDMVGPREVGREGMLEKKRARREADKSFREKGDDAVELDDSTLFAGDSFQARIARRDAGKKRYQQAQEEKAAAMRERATVIKEKESATMSMFQQMAKQRFG
;
A
#
# COMPACT_ATOMS: atom_id res chain seq x y z
N MET A 1 -72.38 40.02 -47.32
CA MET A 1 -72.39 38.62 -46.83
C MET A 1 -71.18 37.88 -47.41
N THR A 2 -70.71 36.86 -46.69
CA THR A 2 -69.65 35.87 -47.04
C THR A 2 -68.23 36.41 -47.23
N SER A 3 -67.36 36.37 -46.20
CA SER A 3 -66.47 35.24 -45.83
C SER A 3 -65.58 34.78 -46.99
N HIS A 4 -64.25 34.85 -46.85
CA HIS A 4 -63.43 33.66 -46.63
C HIS A 4 -61.98 34.05 -46.31
N ARG A 5 -61.53 33.48 -45.19
CA ARG A 5 -60.20 33.53 -44.61
C ARG A 5 -59.35 32.40 -45.23
N SER A 6 -58.03 32.56 -45.16
CA SER A 6 -56.98 31.52 -45.14
C SER A 6 -56.35 31.10 -46.47
N ARG A 7 -55.02 31.27 -46.58
CA ARG A 7 -54.08 30.14 -46.70
C ARG A 7 -52.62 30.62 -46.63
N SER A 8 -51.98 30.38 -45.49
CA SER A 8 -50.52 30.31 -45.40
C SER A 8 -50.09 28.86 -45.64
N PRO A 9 -49.15 28.57 -46.57
CA PRO A 9 -48.61 27.22 -46.73
C PRO A 9 -47.56 26.95 -45.67
N GLY A 10 -47.92 26.14 -44.67
CA GLY A 10 -46.98 25.55 -43.73
C GLY A 10 -46.65 24.11 -44.09
N ARG A 11 -45.35 23.82 -44.13
CA ARG A 11 -44.70 22.64 -43.52
C ARG A 11 -44.41 21.40 -44.38
N SER A 12 -43.20 20.90 -44.13
CA SER A 12 -42.71 19.52 -44.24
C SER A 12 -42.11 19.05 -45.57
N ARG A 13 -40.90 19.53 -45.88
CA ARG A 13 -39.92 18.71 -46.62
C ARG A 13 -39.36 17.65 -45.67
N ARG A 14 -40.07 16.52 -45.51
CA ARG A 14 -39.49 15.28 -44.97
C ARG A 14 -38.38 14.86 -45.93
N ARG A 15 -37.13 15.14 -45.56
CA ARG A 15 -35.97 14.43 -46.12
C ARG A 15 -36.00 13.03 -45.52
N GLU A 16 -36.71 12.12 -46.17
CA GLU A 16 -36.55 10.68 -46.05
C GLU A 16 -35.09 10.37 -46.47
N ARG A 17 -34.16 10.52 -45.53
CA ARG A 17 -32.80 10.05 -45.71
C ARG A 17 -32.82 8.57 -45.39
N SER A 18 -33.24 7.79 -46.37
CA SER A 18 -33.03 6.35 -46.46
C SER A 18 -31.52 6.09 -46.39
N ARG A 19 -31.01 6.07 -45.16
CA ARG A 19 -29.76 5.41 -44.83
C ARG A 19 -30.04 3.94 -45.08
N SER A 20 -29.55 3.44 -46.21
CA SER A 20 -29.31 2.02 -46.41
C SER A 20 -28.63 1.50 -45.16
N TYR A 21 -29.41 0.78 -44.35
CA TYR A 21 -28.91 -0.08 -43.32
C TYR A 21 -28.22 -1.21 -44.08
N SER A 22 -26.93 -1.05 -44.34
CA SER A 22 -26.10 -2.17 -44.76
C SER A 22 -26.12 -3.15 -43.59
N GLU A 23 -26.99 -4.16 -43.71
CA GLU A 23 -26.92 -5.36 -42.91
C GLU A 23 -25.48 -5.88 -42.94
N ASP A 24 -24.95 -6.09 -41.74
CA ASP A 24 -24.10 -7.23 -41.42
C ASP A 24 -23.03 -7.59 -42.45
N GLU A 25 -22.17 -6.63 -42.72
CA GLU A 25 -20.76 -6.96 -42.87
C GLU A 25 -20.27 -7.42 -41.49
N GLU A 26 -20.51 -8.70 -41.18
CA GLU A 26 -19.81 -9.52 -40.18
C GLU A 26 -18.31 -9.48 -40.49
N ARG A 27 -17.70 -8.30 -40.33
CA ARG A 27 -16.26 -8.12 -40.41
C ARG A 27 -15.72 -8.85 -39.21
N ARG A 28 -15.33 -10.11 -39.45
CA ARG A 28 -14.69 -10.99 -38.49
C ARG A 28 -13.75 -10.16 -37.63
N LEU A 29 -14.20 -9.94 -36.40
CA LEU A 29 -13.47 -9.15 -35.44
C LEU A 29 -12.10 -9.80 -35.29
N PRO A 30 -11.00 -9.02 -35.28
CA PRO A 30 -9.67 -9.57 -35.09
C PRO A 30 -9.68 -10.50 -33.88
N ARG A 31 -9.18 -11.73 -34.04
CA ARG A 31 -9.00 -12.73 -32.97
C ARG A 31 -10.28 -13.43 -32.47
N ASN A 32 -11.34 -13.51 -33.30
CA ASN A 32 -12.61 -14.18 -33.00
C ASN A 32 -13.34 -13.58 -31.78
N ALA A 33 -13.20 -12.26 -31.57
CA ALA A 33 -13.90 -11.61 -30.47
C ALA A 33 -15.41 -11.56 -30.75
N SER A 34 -16.23 -11.94 -29.77
CA SER A 34 -17.68 -11.79 -29.86
C SER A 34 -18.07 -10.31 -29.95
N PRO A 35 -19.14 -9.97 -30.70
CA PRO A 35 -19.73 -8.64 -30.63
C PRO A 35 -20.16 -8.36 -29.19
N ILE A 36 -19.89 -7.15 -28.72
CA ILE A 36 -20.24 -6.73 -27.36
C ILE A 36 -21.53 -5.91 -27.38
N SER A 37 -22.24 -5.94 -26.27
CA SER A 37 -23.50 -5.21 -26.06
C SER A 37 -23.41 -4.28 -24.85
N GLU A 38 -24.43 -3.46 -24.61
CA GLU A 38 -24.48 -2.57 -23.43
C GLU A 38 -24.47 -3.32 -22.09
N SER A 39 -24.93 -4.58 -22.04
CA SER A 39 -24.93 -5.39 -20.82
C SER A 39 -23.54 -5.86 -20.41
N ASP A 40 -22.58 -5.86 -21.34
CA ASP A 40 -21.20 -6.32 -21.10
C ASP A 40 -20.32 -5.23 -20.45
N TYR A 41 -20.94 -4.14 -19.99
CA TYR A 41 -20.26 -3.00 -19.38
C TYR A 41 -19.27 -3.40 -18.27
N PHE A 42 -19.67 -4.32 -17.39
CA PHE A 42 -18.83 -4.75 -16.29
C PHE A 42 -17.76 -5.76 -16.73
N GLN A 43 -18.12 -6.70 -17.60
CA GLN A 43 -17.21 -7.71 -18.12
C GLN A 43 -16.09 -7.11 -18.99
N LYS A 44 -16.39 -6.01 -19.69
CA LYS A 44 -15.47 -5.29 -20.58
C LYS A 44 -14.99 -3.93 -20.04
N SER A 45 -15.13 -3.73 -18.73
CA SER A 45 -14.79 -2.46 -18.08
C SER A 45 -13.30 -2.14 -18.17
N ASP A 46 -12.44 -3.15 -18.16
CA ASP A 46 -10.99 -2.99 -18.24
C ASP A 46 -10.53 -2.61 -19.65
N GLU A 47 -11.07 -3.25 -20.69
CA GLU A 47 -10.82 -2.87 -22.09
C GLU A 47 -11.39 -1.48 -22.39
N PHE A 48 -12.56 -1.15 -21.82
CA PHE A 48 -13.17 0.16 -21.97
C PHE A 48 -12.31 1.28 -21.36
N ARG A 49 -11.68 1.05 -20.20
CA ARG A 49 -10.77 2.00 -19.55
C ARG A 49 -9.55 2.31 -20.40
N ILE A 50 -8.94 1.30 -21.01
CA ILE A 50 -7.79 1.50 -21.89
C ILE A 50 -8.20 2.26 -23.14
N TRP A 51 -9.36 1.92 -23.73
CA TRP A 51 -9.87 2.66 -24.87
C TRP A 51 -10.15 4.13 -24.55
N LEU A 52 -10.67 4.45 -23.36
CA LEU A 52 -10.85 5.83 -22.90
C LEU A 52 -9.52 6.59 -22.82
N LYS A 53 -8.46 5.93 -22.35
CA LYS A 53 -7.13 6.52 -22.28
C LYS A 53 -6.53 6.76 -23.67
N ASP A 54 -6.54 5.73 -24.52
CA ASP A 54 -5.90 5.77 -25.83
C ASP A 54 -6.66 6.67 -26.84
N GLU A 55 -7.99 6.61 -26.88
CA GLU A 55 -8.80 7.27 -27.92
C GLU A 55 -9.43 8.60 -27.46
N LYS A 56 -9.52 8.83 -26.14
CA LYS A 56 -10.12 10.03 -25.58
C LYS A 56 -9.22 10.80 -24.62
N GLY A 57 -8.13 10.19 -24.14
CA GLY A 57 -7.24 10.82 -23.15
C GLY A 57 -7.95 11.15 -21.83
N LYS A 58 -9.01 10.42 -21.49
CA LYS A 58 -9.82 10.66 -20.27
C LYS A 58 -9.70 9.50 -19.31
N TYR A 59 -9.65 9.81 -18.02
CA TYR A 59 -9.67 8.80 -16.97
C TYR A 59 -11.10 8.47 -16.57
N PHE A 60 -11.31 7.24 -16.11
CA PHE A 60 -12.63 6.80 -15.63
C PHE A 60 -13.15 7.69 -14.49
N ASP A 61 -12.26 8.12 -13.61
CA ASP A 61 -12.57 8.95 -12.44
C ASP A 61 -13.08 10.36 -12.80
N GLU A 62 -12.76 10.86 -14.00
CA GLU A 62 -13.22 12.16 -14.48
C GLU A 62 -14.63 12.09 -15.10
N LEU A 63 -15.17 10.89 -15.28
CA LEU A 63 -16.45 10.66 -15.94
C LEU A 63 -17.53 10.30 -14.91
N SER A 64 -18.60 11.09 -14.88
CA SER A 64 -19.87 10.69 -14.27
C SER A 64 -20.39 9.40 -14.93
N GLY A 65 -21.05 8.54 -14.16
CA GLY A 65 -21.55 7.23 -14.61
C GLY A 65 -22.45 7.30 -15.85
N GLU A 66 -23.24 8.36 -16.02
CA GLU A 66 -24.06 8.56 -17.21
C GLU A 66 -23.23 8.85 -18.47
N ARG A 67 -22.17 9.66 -18.31
CA ARG A 67 -21.20 9.91 -19.39
C ARG A 67 -20.42 8.64 -19.70
N ALA A 68 -19.96 7.89 -18.69
CA ALA A 68 -19.25 6.63 -18.87
C ALA A 68 -20.07 5.64 -19.73
N ARG A 69 -21.37 5.47 -19.44
CA ARG A 69 -22.27 4.64 -20.26
C ARG A 69 -22.43 5.16 -21.70
N SER A 70 -22.52 6.49 -21.88
CA SER A 70 -22.57 7.09 -23.23
C SER A 70 -21.28 6.84 -24.03
N TYR A 71 -20.12 6.89 -23.38
CA TYR A 71 -18.85 6.49 -24.01
C TYR A 71 -18.78 4.99 -24.25
N PHE A 72 -19.35 4.16 -23.38
CA PHE A 72 -19.42 2.72 -23.59
C PHE A 72 -20.22 2.38 -24.85
N ARG A 73 -21.32 3.07 -25.14
CA ARG A 73 -22.04 2.91 -26.42
C ARG A 73 -21.19 3.23 -27.64
N LYS A 74 -20.28 4.20 -27.53
CA LYS A 74 -19.32 4.53 -28.60
C LYS A 74 -18.24 3.45 -28.71
N PHE A 75 -17.77 2.94 -27.58
CA PHE A 75 -16.85 1.81 -27.50
C PHE A 75 -17.44 0.56 -28.15
N VAL A 76 -18.68 0.19 -27.83
CA VAL A 76 -19.41 -0.94 -28.45
C VAL A 76 -19.45 -0.78 -29.97
N LYS A 77 -19.82 0.41 -30.47
CA LYS A 77 -19.82 0.68 -31.93
C LYS A 77 -18.43 0.57 -32.55
N ALA A 78 -17.39 1.03 -31.86
CA ALA A 78 -16.03 0.99 -32.36
C ALA A 78 -15.43 -0.42 -32.29
N TRP A 79 -15.76 -1.17 -31.23
CA TRP A 79 -15.42 -2.57 -31.01
C TRP A 79 -16.02 -3.42 -32.11
N ASN A 80 -17.33 -3.35 -32.32
CA ASN A 80 -18.06 -4.12 -33.33
C ASN A 80 -17.64 -3.74 -34.76
N ARG A 81 -17.01 -2.57 -34.97
CA ARG A 81 -16.41 -2.16 -36.25
C ARG A 81 -14.99 -2.70 -36.48
N GLY A 82 -14.38 -3.35 -35.50
CA GLY A 82 -13.02 -3.89 -35.61
C GLY A 82 -11.90 -2.84 -35.66
N LYS A 83 -12.18 -1.58 -35.31
CA LYS A 83 -11.22 -0.46 -35.49
C LYS A 83 -10.34 -0.21 -34.26
N LEU A 84 -10.52 -0.97 -33.19
CA LEU A 84 -9.76 -0.81 -31.96
C LEU A 84 -8.38 -1.43 -32.05
N SER A 85 -7.50 -1.06 -31.13
CA SER A 85 -6.15 -1.62 -31.09
C SER A 85 -6.20 -3.13 -30.87
N LYS A 86 -5.33 -3.88 -31.57
CA LYS A 86 -5.25 -5.35 -31.49
C LYS A 86 -5.03 -5.87 -30.06
N LYS A 87 -4.49 -5.02 -29.17
CA LYS A 87 -4.27 -5.31 -27.75
C LYS A 87 -5.58 -5.42 -26.96
N LEU A 88 -6.59 -4.61 -27.30
CA LEU A 88 -7.90 -4.63 -26.64
C LEU A 88 -8.66 -5.93 -26.95
N TYR A 89 -8.54 -6.44 -28.16
CA TYR A 89 -9.15 -7.71 -28.58
C TYR A 89 -8.46 -8.96 -28.02
N ALA A 90 -7.25 -8.83 -27.47
CA ALA A 90 -6.50 -9.96 -26.91
C ALA A 90 -7.02 -10.42 -25.54
N GLY A 91 -7.94 -9.66 -24.93
CA GLY A 91 -8.27 -9.77 -23.51
C GLY A 91 -7.18 -9.11 -22.69
N VAL A 92 -7.54 -8.04 -21.99
CA VAL A 92 -6.60 -7.38 -21.07
C VAL A 92 -6.83 -7.99 -19.70
N ASP A 93 -5.76 -8.53 -19.10
CA ASP A 93 -5.79 -8.94 -17.71
C ASP A 93 -5.82 -7.68 -16.83
N SER A 94 -6.85 -7.57 -15.97
CA SER A 94 -7.00 -6.49 -15.00
C SER A 94 -5.71 -6.26 -14.20
N SER A 95 -5.00 -7.35 -13.88
CA SER A 95 -3.74 -7.38 -13.14
C SER A 95 -2.58 -6.73 -13.90
N SER A 96 -2.63 -6.77 -15.23
CA SER A 96 -1.61 -6.18 -16.11
C SER A 96 -1.75 -4.67 -16.28
N ILE A 97 -2.90 -4.09 -15.88
CA ILE A 97 -3.16 -2.66 -16.00
C ILE A 97 -2.50 -1.95 -14.80
N PRO A 98 -1.57 -1.02 -15.04
CA PRO A 98 -0.97 -0.29 -13.94
C PRO A 98 -2.04 0.60 -13.28
N ALA A 99 -2.10 0.62 -11.95
CA ALA A 99 -3.02 1.47 -11.17
C ALA A 99 -2.99 2.96 -11.59
N THR A 100 -1.86 3.44 -12.10
CA THR A 100 -1.71 4.79 -12.66
C THR A 100 -2.55 5.05 -13.92
N SER A 101 -3.03 4.00 -14.58
CA SER A 101 -3.96 4.11 -15.71
C SER A 101 -5.43 4.05 -15.30
N GLN A 102 -5.72 3.66 -14.06
CA GLN A 102 -7.09 3.64 -13.54
C GLN A 102 -7.51 5.00 -13.00
N THR A 103 -6.59 5.72 -12.34
CA THR A 103 -6.85 7.03 -11.72
C THR A 103 -5.81 8.05 -12.17
N SER A 104 -6.22 9.30 -12.36
CA SER A 104 -5.31 10.43 -12.60
C SER A 104 -4.46 10.77 -11.36
N TYR A 105 -4.88 10.29 -10.17
CA TYR A 105 -4.18 10.51 -8.93
C TYR A 105 -2.87 9.72 -8.84
N LYS A 106 -1.77 10.45 -8.60
CA LYS A 106 -0.43 9.88 -8.42
C LYS A 106 -0.22 9.54 -6.95
N TRP A 107 -0.39 8.26 -6.61
CA TRP A 107 -0.12 7.76 -5.27
C TRP A 107 1.39 7.83 -4.99
N SER A 108 1.79 8.46 -3.90
CA SER A 108 3.20 8.64 -3.50
C SER A 108 3.96 7.33 -3.22
N PHE A 109 3.24 6.22 -3.04
CA PHE A 109 3.79 4.88 -2.93
C PHE A 109 4.28 4.32 -4.27
N ALA A 110 3.60 4.66 -5.36
CA ALA A 110 3.92 4.17 -6.70
C ALA A 110 5.17 4.83 -7.29
N SER A 111 5.62 5.98 -6.76
CA SER A 111 6.83 6.65 -7.22
C SER A 111 8.12 6.15 -6.55
N LYS A 112 8.01 5.36 -5.46
CA LYS A 112 9.15 4.91 -4.65
C LYS A 112 9.49 3.43 -4.84
N SER A 113 8.67 2.70 -5.56
CA SER A 113 8.79 1.25 -5.73
C SER A 113 9.13 0.90 -7.18
N ASP A 114 9.94 -0.13 -7.36
CA ASP A 114 10.32 -0.63 -8.68
C ASP A 114 9.06 -1.14 -9.40
N GLY A 115 8.73 -0.51 -10.54
CA GLY A 115 7.50 -0.80 -11.27
C GLY A 115 7.37 -2.26 -11.72
N GLN A 116 8.50 -2.95 -11.90
CA GLN A 116 8.54 -4.38 -12.23
C GLN A 116 8.22 -5.26 -11.02
N ALA A 117 8.73 -4.93 -9.83
CA ALA A 117 8.42 -5.66 -8.60
C ALA A 117 6.94 -5.54 -8.22
N LEU A 118 6.36 -4.33 -8.37
CA LEU A 118 4.92 -4.13 -8.18
C LEU A 118 4.07 -4.93 -9.18
N ARG A 119 4.53 -5.04 -10.43
CA ARG A 119 3.84 -5.81 -11.45
C ARG A 119 3.87 -7.31 -11.14
N ALA A 120 5.05 -7.85 -10.79
CA ALA A 120 5.19 -9.24 -10.41
C ALA A 120 4.34 -9.60 -9.18
N ALA A 121 4.33 -8.73 -8.15
CA ALA A 121 3.48 -8.92 -6.97
C ALA A 121 1.98 -8.88 -7.30
N ARG A 122 1.56 -8.05 -8.26
CA ARG A 122 0.17 -8.05 -8.73
C ARG A 122 -0.18 -9.29 -9.53
N GLU A 123 0.71 -9.75 -10.39
CA GLU A 123 0.54 -10.97 -11.17
C GLU A 123 0.43 -12.20 -10.25
N SER A 124 1.23 -12.28 -9.17
CA SER A 124 1.11 -13.36 -8.18
C SER A 124 -0.20 -13.31 -7.41
N VAL A 125 -0.66 -12.11 -7.03
CA VAL A 125 -1.96 -11.96 -6.33
C VAL A 125 -3.11 -12.30 -7.29
N GLY A 126 -3.08 -11.80 -8.52
CA GLY A 126 -4.08 -12.12 -9.54
C GLY A 126 -4.16 -13.61 -9.87
N ALA A 127 -3.01 -14.29 -9.96
CA ALA A 127 -2.97 -15.74 -10.12
C ALA A 127 -3.60 -16.48 -8.92
N ALA A 128 -3.36 -16.02 -7.70
CA ALA A 128 -3.91 -16.60 -6.49
C ALA A 128 -5.42 -16.33 -6.30
N THR A 129 -5.92 -15.16 -6.72
CA THR A 129 -7.32 -14.76 -6.50
C THR A 129 -8.25 -15.11 -7.64
N GLN A 130 -7.79 -15.03 -8.89
CA GLN A 130 -8.68 -15.11 -10.05
C GLN A 130 -8.83 -16.51 -10.64
N ASN A 131 -8.01 -17.48 -10.23
CA ASN A 131 -7.98 -18.87 -10.70
C ASN A 131 -8.37 -19.05 -12.19
N ARG A 132 -7.88 -18.15 -13.07
CA ARG A 132 -7.94 -18.37 -14.51
C ARG A 132 -6.75 -19.24 -14.87
N ALA A 133 -6.98 -20.54 -14.82
CA ALA A 133 -6.13 -21.49 -15.53
C ALA A 133 -6.11 -21.08 -17.00
N PHE A 134 -5.03 -20.43 -17.43
CA PHE A 134 -4.66 -20.46 -18.83
C PHE A 134 -4.45 -21.93 -19.17
N GLY A 135 -5.25 -22.42 -20.11
CA GLY A 135 -5.22 -23.81 -20.54
C GLY A 135 -3.87 -24.15 -21.14
N GLU A 136 -3.02 -24.77 -20.34
CA GLU A 136 -1.93 -25.62 -20.78
C GLU A 136 -2.19 -26.99 -20.14
N SER A 137 -2.46 -27.96 -20.98
CA SER A 137 -2.71 -29.35 -20.60
C SER A 137 -1.45 -29.97 -20.00
N SER A 138 -1.31 -29.92 -18.68
CA SER A 138 -0.40 -30.81 -17.95
C SER A 138 -1.20 -31.78 -17.10
N THR A 139 -1.18 -33.04 -17.50
CA THR A 139 -1.68 -34.17 -16.73
C THR A 139 -0.92 -34.27 -15.41
N GLY A 140 -1.50 -33.77 -14.32
CA GLY A 140 -0.94 -33.83 -12.97
C GLY A 140 -2.08 -33.91 -11.97
N ARG A 141 -1.95 -34.79 -10.99
CA ARG A 141 -2.96 -35.21 -9.99
C ARG A 141 -3.86 -34.05 -9.52
N VAL A 142 -5.15 -34.37 -9.40
CA VAL A 142 -6.21 -33.51 -8.82
C VAL A 142 -5.69 -32.75 -7.60
N GLN A 143 -5.47 -31.45 -7.79
CA GLN A 143 -5.00 -30.53 -6.75
C GLN A 143 -6.21 -30.13 -5.89
N GLY A 144 -6.61 -31.00 -4.96
CA GLY A 144 -7.44 -30.60 -3.83
C GLY A 144 -6.59 -29.82 -2.82
N PRO A 145 -7.19 -29.10 -1.85
CA PRO A 145 -6.45 -28.51 -0.73
C PRO A 145 -5.62 -29.62 -0.08
N THR A 146 -4.30 -29.54 -0.25
CA THR A 146 -3.38 -30.48 0.39
C THR A 146 -3.48 -30.27 1.89
N LEU A 147 -3.55 -31.36 2.66
CA LEU A 147 -3.44 -31.28 4.11
C LEU A 147 -2.18 -30.47 4.46
N PRO A 148 -2.27 -29.46 5.33
CA PRO A 148 -1.12 -28.64 5.70
C PRO A 148 0.01 -29.54 6.22
N SER A 149 1.23 -29.27 5.79
CA SER A 149 2.41 -30.00 6.25
C SER A 149 2.52 -29.89 7.77
N PRO A 150 3.10 -30.88 8.47
CA PRO A 150 3.39 -30.75 9.90
C PRO A 150 4.17 -29.46 10.24
N ALA A 151 5.02 -28.99 9.32
CA ALA A 151 5.71 -27.70 9.45
C ALA A 151 4.74 -26.50 9.38
N ASP A 152 3.74 -26.57 8.50
CA ASP A 152 2.71 -25.52 8.36
C ASP A 152 1.79 -25.48 9.59
N LEU A 153 1.52 -26.63 10.22
CA LEU A 153 0.75 -26.70 11.47
C LEU A 153 1.50 -26.08 12.66
N VAL A 154 2.82 -26.28 12.73
CA VAL A 154 3.67 -25.64 13.75
C VAL A 154 3.72 -24.14 13.50
N LEU A 155 3.95 -23.72 12.26
CA LEU A 155 3.97 -22.30 11.89
C LEU A 155 2.63 -21.62 12.21
N ALA A 156 1.50 -22.25 11.87
CA ALA A 156 0.19 -21.71 12.19
C ALA A 156 0.02 -21.53 13.71
N ARG A 157 0.45 -22.52 14.51
CA ARG A 157 0.39 -22.45 15.98
C ARG A 157 1.23 -21.31 16.53
N GLU A 158 2.44 -21.11 16.01
CA GLU A 158 3.33 -20.01 16.41
C GLU A 158 2.74 -18.65 16.05
N MET A 159 2.24 -18.50 14.82
CA MET A 159 1.57 -17.28 14.36
C MET A 159 0.34 -16.93 15.23
N TYR A 160 -0.46 -17.92 15.63
CA TYR A 160 -1.59 -17.70 16.54
C TYR A 160 -1.13 -17.28 17.95
N ALA A 161 -0.01 -17.81 18.43
CA ALA A 161 0.55 -17.42 19.72
C ALA A 161 1.09 -15.99 19.68
N GLU A 162 1.79 -15.62 18.61
CA GLU A 162 2.28 -14.26 18.39
C GLU A 162 1.12 -13.26 18.31
N HIS A 163 0.09 -13.55 17.53
CA HIS A 163 -1.10 -12.71 17.44
C HIS A 163 -1.81 -12.55 18.80
N ARG A 164 -1.94 -13.62 19.59
CA ARG A 164 -2.50 -13.54 20.95
C ARG A 164 -1.69 -12.60 21.84
N ASP A 165 -0.38 -12.63 21.75
CA ASP A 165 0.50 -11.76 22.54
C ASP A 165 0.50 -10.32 22.05
N GLU A 166 0.37 -10.09 20.74
CA GLU A 166 0.14 -8.78 20.16
C GLU A 166 -1.20 -8.19 20.59
N GLU A 167 -2.27 -8.97 20.57
CA GLU A 167 -3.59 -8.54 21.05
C GLU A 167 -3.55 -8.18 22.53
N ARG A 168 -2.85 -8.96 23.37
CA ARG A 168 -2.63 -8.64 24.78
C ARG A 168 -1.86 -7.33 24.95
N LYS A 169 -0.81 -7.11 24.17
CA LYS A 169 -0.04 -5.85 24.18
C LYS A 169 -0.91 -4.67 23.74
N TYR A 170 -1.70 -4.85 22.69
CA TYR A 170 -2.60 -3.82 22.17
C TYR A 170 -3.70 -3.49 23.19
N LYS A 171 -4.30 -4.50 23.82
CA LYS A 171 -5.29 -4.32 24.89
C LYS A 171 -4.70 -3.53 26.06
N ARG A 172 -3.50 -3.89 26.55
CA ARG A 172 -2.80 -3.14 27.60
C ARG A 172 -2.50 -1.70 27.19
N LYS A 173 -2.15 -1.47 25.93
CA LYS A 173 -1.90 -0.12 25.41
C LYS A 173 -3.19 0.70 25.34
N ARG A 174 -4.30 0.07 24.94
CA ARG A 174 -5.62 0.70 24.88
C ARG A 174 -6.12 1.05 26.29
N GLU A 175 -6.04 0.12 27.22
CA GLU A 175 -6.37 0.33 28.63
C GLU A 175 -5.55 1.47 29.24
N ARG A 176 -4.23 1.51 29.03
CA ARG A 176 -3.40 2.65 29.48
C ARG A 176 -3.80 3.99 28.84
N ALA A 177 -4.29 3.98 27.61
CA ALA A 177 -4.76 5.19 26.95
C ALA A 177 -6.11 5.64 27.51
N GLU A 178 -7.04 4.70 27.71
CA GLU A 178 -8.34 4.94 28.36
C GLU A 178 -8.16 5.42 29.81
N ASP A 179 -7.20 4.85 30.55
CA ASP A 179 -6.86 5.31 31.90
C ASP A 179 -6.27 6.72 31.90
N LYS A 180 -5.41 7.02 30.92
CA LYS A 180 -4.85 8.36 30.74
C LYS A 180 -5.95 9.37 30.42
N GLU A 181 -6.88 9.02 29.53
CA GLU A 181 -8.05 9.84 29.18
C GLU A 181 -8.95 10.08 30.39
N ARG A 182 -9.26 9.02 31.16
CA ARG A 182 -10.03 9.14 32.41
C ARG A 182 -9.35 10.04 33.44
N ILE A 183 -8.02 9.96 33.54
CA ILE A 183 -7.24 10.86 34.41
C ILE A 183 -7.29 12.30 33.89
N GLU A 184 -7.18 12.51 32.58
CA GLU A 184 -7.24 13.84 31.95
C GLU A 184 -8.63 14.48 32.11
N ASP A 185 -9.70 13.69 32.04
CA ASP A 185 -11.08 14.13 32.30
C ASP A 185 -11.30 14.52 33.77
N MET A 186 -10.63 13.84 34.71
CA MET A 186 -10.76 14.13 36.16
C MET A 186 -9.83 15.26 36.64
N VAL A 187 -8.63 15.40 36.06
CA VAL A 187 -7.58 16.33 36.51
C VAL A 187 -7.56 17.61 35.65
N GLY A 188 -8.17 17.60 34.48
CA GLY A 188 -8.11 18.68 33.50
C GLY A 188 -6.81 18.66 32.67
N PRO A 189 -6.72 19.50 31.61
CA PRO A 189 -5.56 19.54 30.75
C PRO A 189 -4.29 19.83 31.57
N ARG A 190 -3.38 18.87 31.57
CA ARG A 190 -2.12 18.96 32.32
C ARG A 190 -1.38 20.25 31.94
N GLU A 191 -0.95 21.03 32.92
CA GLU A 191 -0.25 22.29 32.70
C GLU A 191 1.06 22.06 31.91
N VAL A 192 1.02 22.34 30.61
CA VAL A 192 2.17 22.15 29.71
C VAL A 192 3.09 23.37 29.83
N GLY A 193 4.04 23.33 30.77
CA GLY A 193 4.99 24.43 31.02
C GLY A 193 6.27 24.01 31.76
N ARG A 194 7.08 24.99 32.18
CA ARG A 194 8.32 24.78 33.00
C ARG A 194 8.00 24.07 34.32
N GLU A 195 6.83 24.34 34.88
CA GLU A 195 6.35 23.72 36.12
C GLU A 195 5.97 22.25 35.90
N GLY A 196 5.29 21.91 34.80
CA GLY A 196 5.03 20.52 34.41
C GLY A 196 6.31 19.70 34.12
N MET A 197 7.38 20.34 33.63
CA MET A 197 8.70 19.68 33.47
C MET A 197 9.40 19.43 34.81
N LEU A 198 9.29 20.35 35.77
CA LEU A 198 9.84 20.18 37.12
C LEU A 198 9.05 19.15 37.93
N GLU A 199 7.74 19.12 37.78
CA GLU A 199 6.85 18.12 38.35
C GLU A 199 7.15 16.73 37.77
N LYS A 200 7.30 16.61 36.44
CA LYS A 200 7.76 15.36 35.82
C LYS A 200 9.12 14.90 36.33
N LYS A 201 10.04 15.83 36.61
CA LYS A 201 11.36 15.53 37.22
C LYS A 201 11.25 15.18 38.71
N ARG A 202 10.24 15.68 39.43
CA ARG A 202 9.96 15.30 40.83
C ARG A 202 9.31 13.93 40.88
N ALA A 203 8.26 13.68 40.09
CA ALA A 203 7.60 12.38 39.96
C ALA A 203 8.57 11.27 39.52
N ARG A 204 9.50 11.56 38.60
CA ARG A 204 10.55 10.60 38.23
C ARG A 204 11.49 10.30 39.41
N ARG A 205 11.92 11.33 40.15
CA ARG A 205 12.76 11.13 41.35
C ARG A 205 12.03 10.37 42.45
N GLU A 206 10.73 10.57 42.59
CA GLU A 206 9.89 9.87 43.56
C GLU A 206 9.60 8.43 43.13
N ALA A 207 9.43 8.17 41.82
CA ALA A 207 9.37 6.82 41.27
C ALA A 207 10.70 6.08 41.46
N ASP A 208 11.84 6.74 41.19
CA ASP A 208 13.17 6.16 41.43
C ASP A 208 13.41 5.94 42.95
N LYS A 209 12.93 6.84 43.81
CA LYS A 209 13.01 6.70 45.28
C LYS A 209 12.12 5.56 45.78
N SER A 210 10.87 5.48 45.33
CA SER A 210 9.94 4.42 45.72
C SER A 210 10.36 3.07 45.16
N PHE A 211 10.95 3.00 43.96
CA PHE A 211 11.57 1.76 43.45
C PHE A 211 12.78 1.35 44.29
N ARG A 212 13.57 2.31 44.78
CA ARG A 212 14.73 2.04 45.65
C ARG A 212 14.31 1.61 47.05
N GLU A 213 13.30 2.22 47.65
CA GLU A 213 12.78 1.81 48.97
C GLU A 213 11.96 0.51 48.90
N LYS A 214 11.23 0.28 47.81
CA LYS A 214 10.46 -0.96 47.57
C LYS A 214 11.34 -2.12 47.07
N GLY A 215 12.60 -1.83 46.74
CA GLY A 215 13.58 -2.81 46.29
C GLY A 215 14.18 -3.68 47.39
N ASP A 216 13.89 -3.39 48.67
CA ASP A 216 14.41 -4.17 49.81
C ASP A 216 13.40 -5.20 50.36
N ASP A 217 12.09 -5.02 50.11
CA ASP A 217 11.03 -5.84 50.74
C ASP A 217 10.22 -6.73 49.76
N ALA A 218 10.51 -6.75 48.45
CA ALA A 218 9.51 -7.26 47.49
C ALA A 218 10.02 -8.12 46.32
N VAL A 219 11.17 -8.79 46.45
CA VAL A 219 11.46 -9.93 45.58
C VAL A 219 12.17 -11.03 46.35
N GLU A 220 11.41 -11.79 47.15
CA GLU A 220 11.77 -13.18 47.45
C GLU A 220 11.71 -13.96 46.13
N LEU A 221 12.79 -13.85 45.33
CA LEU A 221 13.05 -14.83 44.29
C LEU A 221 13.26 -16.15 45.05
N ASP A 222 12.32 -17.08 44.88
CA ASP A 222 12.43 -18.44 45.37
C ASP A 222 13.86 -18.96 45.16
N ASP A 223 14.51 -19.37 46.25
CA ASP A 223 15.90 -19.84 46.24
C ASP A 223 16.06 -21.01 45.24
N SER A 224 14.98 -21.75 44.96
CA SER A 224 14.99 -22.78 43.92
C SER A 224 15.15 -22.23 42.50
N THR A 225 14.65 -21.03 42.19
CA THR A 225 14.88 -20.35 40.90
C THR A 225 16.28 -19.72 40.84
N LEU A 226 16.85 -19.30 41.97
CA LEU A 226 18.19 -18.74 42.06
C LEU A 226 19.30 -19.82 41.98
N PHE A 227 19.00 -21.03 42.45
CA PHE A 227 19.90 -22.19 42.55
C PHE A 227 19.58 -23.35 41.57
N ALA A 228 18.63 -23.20 40.64
CA ALA A 228 18.34 -24.21 39.63
C ALA A 228 19.51 -24.46 38.66
N GLY A 229 20.36 -25.42 39.00
CA GLY A 229 20.88 -26.47 38.09
C GLY A 229 21.90 -26.10 37.01
N ASP A 230 22.19 -24.83 36.73
CA ASP A 230 23.19 -24.47 35.72
C ASP A 230 24.60 -24.42 36.34
N SER A 231 25.50 -25.29 35.87
CA SER A 231 26.91 -25.32 36.29
C SER A 231 27.52 -23.90 36.39
N PHE A 232 28.27 -23.62 37.46
CA PHE A 232 28.82 -22.29 37.76
C PHE A 232 29.52 -21.61 36.58
N GLN A 233 30.19 -22.39 35.73
CA GLN A 233 30.83 -21.93 34.50
C GLN A 233 29.82 -21.41 33.46
N ALA A 234 28.66 -22.06 33.29
CA ALA A 234 27.60 -21.60 32.38
C ALA A 234 27.00 -20.25 32.83
N ARG A 235 26.91 -20.03 34.16
CA ARG A 235 26.45 -18.75 34.72
C ARG A 235 27.45 -17.62 34.49
N ILE A 236 28.75 -17.88 34.65
CA ILE A 236 29.82 -16.93 34.33
C ILE A 236 29.81 -16.63 32.83
N ALA A 237 29.72 -17.65 31.97
CA ALA A 237 29.66 -17.48 30.52
C ALA A 237 28.46 -16.63 30.08
N ARG A 238 27.26 -16.81 30.68
CA ARG A 238 26.09 -15.95 30.41
C ARG A 238 26.29 -14.51 30.87
N ARG A 239 26.88 -14.31 32.05
CA ARG A 239 27.23 -12.97 32.57
C ARG A 239 28.22 -12.26 31.66
N ASP A 240 29.26 -12.97 31.23
CA ASP A 240 30.31 -12.43 30.38
C ASP A 240 29.81 -12.23 28.94
N ALA A 241 28.95 -13.11 28.42
CA ALA A 241 28.27 -12.90 27.15
C ALA A 241 27.35 -11.67 27.18
N GLY A 242 26.62 -11.45 28.28
CA GLY A 242 25.82 -10.25 28.48
C GLY A 242 26.67 -8.98 28.51
N LYS A 243 27.80 -9.01 29.23
CA LYS A 243 28.75 -7.89 29.26
C LYS A 243 29.39 -7.63 27.89
N LYS A 244 29.79 -8.68 27.16
CA LYS A 244 30.35 -8.57 25.80
C LYS A 244 29.35 -7.97 24.83
N ARG A 245 28.07 -8.39 24.87
CA ARG A 245 27.00 -7.79 24.05
C ARG A 245 26.79 -6.31 24.36
N TYR A 246 26.83 -5.94 25.64
CA TYR A 246 26.72 -4.54 26.05
C TYR A 246 27.92 -3.71 25.59
N GLN A 247 29.14 -4.24 25.72
CA GLN A 247 30.36 -3.60 25.23
C GLN A 247 30.33 -3.42 23.72
N GLN A 248 29.98 -4.47 22.96
CA GLN A 248 29.81 -4.40 21.51
C GLN A 248 28.78 -3.36 21.09
N ALA A 249 27.62 -3.31 21.74
CA ALA A 249 26.61 -2.30 21.44
C ALA A 249 27.07 -0.87 21.75
N GLN A 250 27.94 -0.68 22.74
CA GLN A 250 28.55 0.63 23.03
C GLN A 250 29.64 0.98 22.01
N GLU A 251 30.46 0.01 21.61
CA GLU A 251 31.49 0.17 20.58
C GLU A 251 30.87 0.48 19.21
N GLU A 252 29.80 -0.21 18.81
CA GLU A 252 29.04 0.07 17.59
C GLU A 252 28.47 1.50 17.60
N LYS A 253 27.92 1.94 18.74
CA LYS A 253 27.45 3.33 18.89
C LYS A 253 28.59 4.34 18.81
N ALA A 254 29.73 4.05 19.44
CA ALA A 254 30.91 4.90 19.38
C ALA A 254 31.50 4.95 17.95
N ALA A 255 31.52 3.82 17.24
CA ALA A 255 31.94 3.72 15.85
C ALA A 255 31.01 4.54 14.94
N ALA A 256 29.69 4.38 15.06
CA ALA A 256 28.72 5.17 14.31
C ALA A 256 28.86 6.68 14.57
N MET A 257 29.17 7.08 15.81
CA MET A 257 29.47 8.49 16.14
C MET A 257 30.78 8.97 15.52
N ARG A 258 31.82 8.14 15.49
CA ARG A 258 33.10 8.47 14.84
C ARG A 258 32.94 8.60 13.32
N GLU A 259 32.23 7.69 12.67
CA GLU A 259 31.92 7.78 11.24
C GLU A 259 31.13 9.05 10.90
N ARG A 260 30.15 9.43 11.73
CA ARG A 260 29.46 10.71 11.56
C ARG A 260 30.41 11.90 11.70
N ALA A 261 31.35 11.85 12.65
CA ALA A 261 32.34 12.91 12.83
C ALA A 261 33.34 12.99 11.66
N THR A 262 33.77 11.87 11.08
CA THR A 262 34.65 11.89 9.90
C THR A 262 33.93 12.44 8.68
N VAL A 263 32.67 12.06 8.45
CA VAL A 263 31.86 12.61 7.36
C VAL A 263 31.69 14.13 7.49
N ILE A 264 31.54 14.66 8.71
CA ILE A 264 31.47 16.12 8.92
C ILE A 264 32.83 16.77 8.64
N LYS A 265 33.93 16.21 9.15
CA LYS A 265 35.29 16.71 8.90
C LYS A 265 35.64 16.71 7.41
N GLU A 266 35.25 15.68 6.67
CA GLU A 266 35.46 15.60 5.22
C GLU A 266 34.70 16.70 4.49
N LYS A 267 33.43 16.94 4.85
CA LYS A 267 32.63 18.04 4.30
C LYS A 267 33.25 19.40 4.62
N GLU A 268 33.71 19.62 5.85
CA GLU A 268 34.39 20.85 6.26
C GLU A 268 35.73 21.05 5.54
N SER A 269 36.49 19.97 5.32
CA SER A 269 37.73 20.04 4.55
C SER A 269 37.48 20.38 3.08
N ALA A 270 36.41 19.83 2.49
CA ALA A 270 36.00 20.14 1.13
C ALA A 270 35.57 21.60 1.00
N THR A 271 34.76 22.12 1.94
CA THR A 271 34.37 23.53 1.94
C THR A 271 35.57 24.45 2.16
N MET A 272 36.47 24.12 3.09
CA MET A 272 37.72 24.86 3.30
C MET A 272 38.59 24.88 2.04
N SER A 273 38.71 23.75 1.33
CA SER A 273 39.48 23.68 0.08
C SER A 273 38.87 24.56 -1.02
N MET A 274 37.54 24.60 -1.12
CA MET A 274 36.82 25.48 -2.05
C MET A 274 37.05 26.95 -1.70
N PHE A 275 36.99 27.31 -0.41
CA PHE A 275 37.28 28.67 0.05
C PHE A 275 38.74 29.06 -0.19
N GLN A 276 39.69 28.16 0.06
CA GLN A 276 41.11 28.39 -0.24
C GLN A 276 41.35 28.59 -1.74
N GLN A 277 40.67 27.83 -2.60
CA GLN A 277 40.76 28.02 -4.06
C GLN A 277 40.19 29.37 -4.49
N MET A 278 39.03 29.78 -3.97
CA MET A 278 38.44 31.09 -4.27
C MET A 278 39.31 32.24 -3.74
N ALA A 279 39.88 32.10 -2.54
CA ALA A 279 40.80 33.08 -1.98
C ALA A 279 42.08 33.19 -2.81
N LYS A 280 42.65 32.07 -3.25
CA LYS A 280 43.82 32.06 -4.13
C LYS A 280 43.54 32.71 -5.49
N GLN A 281 42.35 32.53 -6.06
CA GLN A 281 41.96 33.21 -7.31
C GLN A 281 41.70 34.71 -7.15
N ARG A 282 41.34 35.17 -5.94
CA ARG A 282 41.02 36.57 -5.65
C ARG A 282 42.21 37.40 -5.17
N PHE A 283 43.16 36.77 -4.49
CA PHE A 283 44.25 37.43 -3.77
C PHE A 283 45.66 36.89 -4.08
N GLY A 284 45.77 35.90 -4.97
CA GLY A 284 47.05 35.36 -5.47
C GLY A 284 47.17 35.54 -6.97
#